data_AF-A0A378JVB5-F1
#
_entry.id   AF-A0A378JVB5-F1
#
_cell.length_a   1.000
_cell.length_b   1.000
_cell.length_c   1.000
_cell.angle_alpha   90.00
_cell.angle_beta   90.00
_cell.angle_gamma   90.00
#
_symmetry.space_group_name_H-M   'P 1'
#
loop_
_entity.id
_entity.type
_entity.pdbx_description
1 polymer ?
#
loop_
_entity_poly.entity_id
_entity_poly.type
_entity_poly.pdbx_seq_one_letter_code
_entity_poly.pdbx_strand_id
1 'polypeptide(L)'
;MISEDNISSDMLHNQNCYAYLNQLRPFISSNLIDLLPGLSALTKLDEQYEASYPYGNLYSYTLAYLEDQIDEVYKTLSKRKAKELDLLIFSIYHNDNHILENAHWINRIGAKIRPKQVDIGSEIAKALTKDRYTQVNTLSPTNVENPLNRFLTLFTPNFKPQLDTNIPSIKHFSFDKYSKNKEFRFSTQAQRHNGSVRISPLFLRWLEINAQKYPPEQQICHIYFNNLGLDRNDLLDIPGTNEKQLSLELHKLENNPKYKIAVITLPASNALMGAYLYKKLDDKLTYSQVFTELLDVAEGKMHQSGVSDFHISPAIRNMLFSEKTNQSQVLTKLLTNSFECMGIMEHELLSTAQKQAVWLHFTKYELTDYIIKSLTPNNHSIGYNFSCRDAIDRGAVSSVYYNLLKSIKTGRPIQRDEFERSLDIAAANVKGRGMNFHRKLIWNALDTLINANYAAYKQDERLSWLINWRDMNCPHSRVDSLITIRMEQCKEQFYDLSTNQQKLKKSGLKLLDQIDHQFKEKVNGQRLLLEVVARTSQLLSTNPTEESIKEYNNLATELRINYPILHIVAGLMETLLGLILYIPTLSYSNGLITQGISLAKTGFFATERASLCSALLEFSKYNSSGPVA
;
A
#
# COMPACT_ATOMS: atom_id res chain seq x y z
N MET A 1 -25.84 12.45 -11.55
CA MET A 1 -25.19 11.56 -10.56
C MET A 1 -25.52 10.13 -10.94
N ILE A 2 -24.53 9.34 -11.33
CA ILE A 2 -24.67 7.90 -11.55
C ILE A 2 -24.78 7.26 -10.16
N SER A 3 -25.69 6.30 -9.96
CA SER A 3 -25.73 5.58 -8.68
C SER A 3 -24.37 4.94 -8.45
N GLU A 4 -23.79 5.14 -7.25
CA GLU A 4 -22.43 4.70 -6.94
C GLU A 4 -22.23 3.17 -6.95
N ASP A 5 -23.28 2.41 -7.29
CA ASP A 5 -23.28 0.95 -7.40
C ASP A 5 -22.83 0.42 -8.78
N ASN A 6 -22.71 1.29 -9.79
CA ASN A 6 -22.34 0.94 -11.18
C ASN A 6 -21.19 1.81 -11.74
N ILE A 7 -20.00 1.77 -11.13
CA ILE A 7 -18.80 2.42 -11.69
C ILE A 7 -17.89 1.40 -12.39
N SER A 8 -17.73 1.53 -13.71
CA SER A 8 -16.75 0.73 -14.46
C SER A 8 -15.35 1.35 -14.39
N SER A 9 -14.31 0.54 -14.63
CA SER A 9 -12.93 1.04 -14.68
C SER A 9 -12.72 2.13 -15.73
N ASP A 10 -13.40 2.05 -16.88
CA ASP A 10 -13.27 3.04 -17.94
C ASP A 10 -13.98 4.34 -17.58
N MET A 11 -15.18 4.26 -16.99
CA MET A 11 -15.92 5.41 -16.50
C MET A 11 -15.14 6.17 -15.42
N LEU A 12 -14.55 5.44 -14.44
CA LEU A 12 -13.72 6.04 -13.41
C LEU A 12 -12.49 6.73 -14.01
N HIS A 13 -11.81 6.08 -14.96
CA HIS A 13 -10.67 6.67 -15.66
C HIS A 13 -11.07 7.95 -16.40
N ASN A 14 -12.19 7.92 -17.13
CA ASN A 14 -12.71 9.06 -17.87
C ASN A 14 -13.04 10.25 -16.96
N GLN A 15 -13.70 10.00 -15.83
CA GLN A 15 -14.01 11.00 -14.80
C GLN A 15 -12.74 11.62 -14.21
N ASN A 16 -11.73 10.79 -13.90
CA ASN A 16 -10.46 11.25 -13.36
C ASN A 16 -9.69 12.10 -14.37
N CYS A 17 -9.67 11.71 -15.64
CA CYS A 17 -9.07 12.50 -16.72
C CYS A 17 -9.80 13.83 -16.91
N TYR A 18 -11.13 13.85 -16.86
CA TYR A 18 -11.90 15.09 -16.88
C TYR A 18 -11.51 16.03 -15.74
N ALA A 19 -11.49 15.52 -14.50
CA ALA A 19 -11.12 16.30 -13.32
C ALA A 19 -9.71 16.90 -13.45
N TYR A 20 -8.75 16.10 -13.94
CA TYR A 20 -7.38 16.55 -14.19
C TYR A 20 -7.30 17.62 -15.28
N LEU A 21 -7.95 17.40 -16.42
CA LEU A 21 -7.93 18.32 -17.56
C LEU A 21 -8.60 19.66 -17.23
N ASN A 22 -9.67 19.63 -16.42
CA ASN A 22 -10.33 20.85 -15.95
C ASN A 22 -9.42 21.73 -15.09
N GLN A 23 -8.47 21.14 -14.35
CA GLN A 23 -7.44 21.89 -13.61
C GLN A 23 -6.38 22.51 -14.53
N LEU A 24 -6.17 21.98 -15.74
CA LEU A 24 -5.26 22.57 -16.72
C LEU A 24 -5.90 23.70 -17.53
N ARG A 25 -7.22 23.63 -17.75
CA ARG A 25 -7.98 24.58 -18.57
C ARG A 25 -7.71 26.07 -18.26
N PRO A 26 -7.62 26.52 -16.99
CA PRO A 26 -7.33 27.92 -16.67
C PRO A 26 -5.99 28.45 -17.20
N PHE A 27 -5.06 27.55 -17.52
CA PHE A 27 -3.73 27.88 -18.04
C PHE A 27 -3.67 27.83 -19.57
N ILE A 28 -4.79 27.58 -20.27
CA ILE A 28 -4.85 27.53 -21.74
C ILE A 28 -5.34 28.89 -22.28
N SER A 29 -4.39 29.75 -22.66
CA SER A 29 -4.65 31.06 -23.27
C SER A 29 -4.69 30.99 -24.81
N SER A 30 -5.27 31.99 -25.47
CA SER A 30 -5.19 32.12 -26.93
C SER A 30 -3.74 32.18 -27.43
N ASN A 31 -2.86 32.89 -26.72
CA ASN A 31 -1.43 32.97 -27.03
C ASN A 31 -0.75 31.59 -26.99
N LEU A 32 -1.13 30.74 -26.03
CA LEU A 32 -0.61 29.39 -25.91
C LEU A 32 -1.15 28.48 -27.02
N ILE A 33 -2.39 28.66 -27.44
CA ILE A 33 -2.95 27.93 -28.59
C ILE A 33 -2.26 28.34 -29.88
N ASP A 34 -1.98 29.63 -30.08
CA ASP A 34 -1.22 30.08 -31.26
C ASP A 34 0.18 29.46 -31.33
N LEU A 35 0.79 29.23 -30.16
CA LEU A 35 2.11 28.59 -30.03
C LEU A 35 2.03 27.07 -30.17
N LEU A 36 1.00 26.45 -29.60
CA LEU A 36 0.78 25.03 -29.47
C LEU A 36 -0.66 24.69 -29.89
N PRO A 37 -0.98 24.70 -31.20
CA PRO A 37 -2.36 24.57 -31.69
C PRO A 37 -3.08 23.29 -31.26
N GLY A 38 -2.34 22.22 -30.94
CA GLY A 38 -2.90 20.97 -30.41
C GLY A 38 -3.62 21.16 -29.06
N LEU A 39 -3.34 22.23 -28.31
CA LEU A 39 -4.03 22.54 -27.05
C LEU A 39 -5.45 23.11 -27.25
N SER A 40 -5.83 23.48 -28.47
CA SER A 40 -7.17 24.00 -28.76
C SER A 40 -8.30 23.05 -28.34
N ALA A 41 -8.05 21.73 -28.32
CA ALA A 41 -9.01 20.74 -27.85
C ALA A 41 -9.42 20.93 -26.37
N LEU A 42 -8.54 21.49 -25.53
CA LEU A 42 -8.83 21.76 -24.13
C LEU A 42 -9.78 22.94 -23.92
N THR A 43 -9.90 23.85 -24.90
CA THR A 43 -10.85 24.98 -24.81
C THR A 43 -12.30 24.54 -24.92
N LYS A 44 -12.53 23.36 -25.51
CA LYS A 44 -13.84 22.74 -25.69
C LYS A 44 -14.27 21.90 -24.49
N LEU A 45 -13.48 21.87 -23.41
CA LEU A 45 -13.90 21.22 -22.17
C LEU A 45 -15.07 22.00 -21.57
N ASP A 46 -16.24 21.37 -21.55
CA ASP A 46 -17.42 21.88 -20.86
C ASP A 46 -17.20 21.95 -19.35
N GLU A 47 -17.97 22.81 -18.68
CA GLU A 47 -17.98 22.89 -17.20
C GLU A 47 -18.64 21.66 -16.56
N GLN A 48 -19.43 20.91 -17.33
CA GLN A 48 -20.10 19.69 -16.89
C GLN A 48 -19.46 18.46 -17.53
N TYR A 49 -19.34 17.40 -16.73
CA TYR A 49 -18.80 16.11 -17.20
C TYR A 49 -19.79 15.41 -18.15
N GLU A 50 -19.33 15.08 -19.36
CA GLU A 50 -20.09 14.31 -20.34
C GLU A 50 -19.61 12.86 -20.43
N ALA A 51 -20.43 11.91 -20.00
CA ALA A 51 -20.01 10.50 -19.89
C ALA A 51 -19.60 9.85 -21.22
N SER A 52 -20.12 10.34 -22.35
CA SER A 52 -19.81 9.83 -23.70
C SER A 52 -18.56 10.45 -24.33
N TYR A 53 -18.00 11.50 -23.75
CA TYR A 53 -16.81 12.14 -24.29
C TYR A 53 -15.54 11.42 -23.78
N PRO A 54 -14.56 11.10 -24.66
CA PRO A 54 -13.38 10.33 -24.28
C PRO A 54 -12.26 11.22 -23.70
N TYR A 55 -12.45 11.70 -22.46
CA TYR A 55 -11.47 12.53 -21.76
C TYR A 55 -10.14 11.80 -21.53
N GLY A 56 -10.13 10.47 -21.41
CA GLY A 56 -8.89 9.69 -21.35
C GLY A 56 -8.05 9.82 -22.62
N ASN A 57 -8.69 9.75 -23.80
CA ASN A 57 -7.99 9.99 -25.07
C ASN A 57 -7.46 11.42 -25.17
N LEU A 58 -8.25 12.42 -24.73
CA LEU A 58 -7.83 13.82 -24.72
C LEU A 58 -6.65 14.05 -23.78
N TYR A 59 -6.64 13.40 -22.62
CA TYR A 59 -5.52 13.44 -21.67
C TYR A 59 -4.23 12.90 -22.30
N SER A 60 -4.25 11.67 -22.83
CA SER A 60 -3.08 11.06 -23.44
C SER A 60 -2.57 11.88 -24.63
N TYR A 61 -3.48 12.37 -25.49
CA TYR A 61 -3.13 13.24 -26.61
C TYR A 61 -2.45 14.53 -26.15
N THR A 62 -3.02 15.20 -25.15
CA THR A 62 -2.50 16.48 -24.64
C THR A 62 -1.07 16.33 -24.11
N LEU A 63 -0.82 15.32 -23.28
CA LEU A 63 0.51 15.12 -22.71
C LEU A 63 1.53 14.64 -23.75
N ALA A 64 1.13 13.75 -24.66
CA ALA A 64 2.02 13.29 -25.74
C ALA A 64 2.41 14.46 -26.65
N TYR A 65 1.43 15.28 -27.05
CA TYR A 65 1.66 16.46 -27.88
C TYR A 65 2.60 17.46 -27.19
N LEU A 66 2.37 17.75 -25.90
CA LEU A 66 3.27 18.63 -25.16
C LEU A 66 4.68 18.05 -25.08
N GLU A 67 4.84 16.77 -24.75
CA GLU A 67 6.15 16.13 -24.67
C GLU A 67 6.92 16.18 -25.99
N ASP A 68 6.24 15.96 -27.11
CA ASP A 68 6.87 15.93 -28.43
C ASP A 68 7.22 17.33 -28.97
N GLN A 69 6.57 18.39 -28.47
CA GLN A 69 6.77 19.77 -28.96
C GLN A 69 7.62 20.65 -28.03
N ILE A 70 7.70 20.33 -26.73
CA ILE A 70 8.19 21.26 -25.71
C ILE A 70 9.62 21.76 -25.99
N ASP A 71 10.54 20.86 -26.36
CA ASP A 71 11.95 21.22 -26.56
C ASP A 71 12.14 22.18 -27.75
N GLU A 72 11.42 21.97 -28.86
CA GLU A 72 11.50 22.86 -30.03
C GLU A 72 10.84 24.22 -29.76
N VAL A 73 9.73 24.21 -29.04
CA VAL A 73 9.02 25.44 -28.68
C VAL A 73 9.87 26.31 -27.76
N TYR A 74 10.54 25.74 -26.75
CA TYR A 74 11.42 26.53 -25.87
C TYR A 74 12.66 27.12 -26.56
N LYS A 75 13.17 26.51 -27.65
CA LYS A 75 14.30 27.08 -28.41
C LYS A 75 13.94 28.40 -29.10
N THR A 76 12.68 28.60 -29.45
CA THR A 76 12.21 29.75 -30.24
C THR A 76 11.42 30.77 -29.41
N LEU A 77 11.16 30.46 -28.15
CA LEU A 77 10.31 31.25 -27.26
C LEU A 77 10.99 32.52 -26.72
N SER A 78 10.27 33.64 -26.78
CA SER A 78 10.65 34.84 -26.02
C SER A 78 10.41 34.64 -24.52
N LYS A 79 11.16 35.36 -23.67
CA LYS A 79 11.05 35.26 -22.19
C LYS A 79 9.62 35.43 -21.67
N ARG A 80 8.79 36.27 -22.30
CA ARG A 80 7.40 36.52 -21.87
C ARG A 80 6.49 35.34 -22.19
N LYS A 81 6.54 34.80 -23.42
CA LYS A 81 5.73 33.64 -23.82
C LYS A 81 6.16 32.36 -23.09
N ALA A 82 7.44 32.26 -22.71
CA ALA A 82 7.94 31.18 -21.87
C ALA A 82 7.22 31.11 -20.52
N LYS A 83 6.85 32.25 -19.92
CA LYS A 83 6.17 32.29 -18.62
C LYS A 83 4.77 31.68 -18.64
N GLU A 84 3.99 31.91 -19.70
CA GLU A 84 2.65 31.29 -19.85
C GLU A 84 2.77 29.77 -19.97
N LEU A 85 3.73 29.29 -20.77
CA LEU A 85 4.01 27.85 -20.90
C LEU A 85 4.53 27.26 -19.58
N ASP A 86 5.41 27.96 -18.88
CA ASP A 86 5.93 27.52 -17.57
C ASP A 86 4.80 27.31 -16.55
N LEU A 87 3.76 28.15 -16.55
CA LEU A 87 2.59 27.97 -15.69
C LEU A 87 1.82 26.70 -16.03
N LEU A 88 1.58 26.45 -17.32
CA LEU A 88 0.93 25.21 -17.78
C LEU A 88 1.76 23.98 -17.40
N ILE A 89 3.07 23.96 -17.70
CA ILE A 89 3.95 22.83 -17.37
C ILE A 89 4.03 22.60 -15.86
N PHE A 90 4.05 23.66 -15.06
CA PHE A 90 3.99 23.55 -13.61
C PHE A 90 2.70 22.86 -13.14
N SER A 91 1.55 23.24 -13.73
CA SER A 91 0.23 22.71 -13.38
C SER A 91 0.03 21.22 -13.74
N ILE A 92 0.82 20.67 -14.67
CA ILE A 92 0.77 19.24 -15.03
C ILE A 92 1.06 18.35 -13.81
N TYR A 93 2.09 18.70 -13.03
CA TYR A 93 2.51 17.93 -11.85
C TYR A 93 1.94 18.50 -10.55
N HIS A 94 1.63 19.80 -10.50
CA HIS A 94 0.93 20.44 -9.38
C HIS A 94 -0.60 20.42 -9.55
N ASN A 95 -1.12 19.35 -10.17
CA ASN A 95 -2.53 19.23 -10.45
C ASN A 95 -3.29 18.80 -9.19
N ASP A 96 -4.14 19.68 -8.67
CA ASP A 96 -4.90 19.46 -7.43
C ASP A 96 -6.32 18.94 -7.72
N ASN A 97 -6.40 17.77 -8.37
CA ASN A 97 -7.65 17.20 -8.86
C ASN A 97 -8.47 16.40 -7.84
N HIS A 98 -7.91 16.12 -6.66
CA HIS A 98 -8.54 15.32 -5.60
C HIS A 98 -9.07 13.92 -6.01
N ILE A 99 -8.55 13.31 -7.10
CA ILE A 99 -9.04 12.00 -7.59
C ILE A 99 -8.72 10.84 -6.65
N LEU A 100 -7.80 11.03 -5.70
CA LEU A 100 -7.40 9.99 -4.75
C LEU A 100 -8.32 9.98 -3.51
N GLU A 101 -8.91 11.13 -3.18
CA GLU A 101 -9.79 11.34 -2.05
C GLU A 101 -11.24 10.98 -2.39
N ASN A 102 -11.65 11.19 -3.66
CA ASN A 102 -12.99 10.95 -4.18
C ASN A 102 -13.28 9.45 -4.45
N ALA A 103 -13.07 8.58 -3.45
CA ALA A 103 -13.12 7.12 -3.60
C ALA A 103 -13.81 6.39 -2.43
N HIS A 104 -14.91 6.92 -1.91
CA HIS A 104 -15.66 6.33 -0.79
C HIS A 104 -16.13 4.89 -1.04
N TRP A 105 -16.29 4.50 -2.31
CA TRP A 105 -16.62 3.13 -2.71
C TRP A 105 -15.55 2.11 -2.30
N ILE A 106 -14.26 2.49 -2.22
CA ILE A 106 -13.19 1.62 -1.69
C ILE A 106 -13.42 1.32 -0.21
N ASN A 107 -13.80 2.33 0.58
CA ASN A 107 -14.09 2.13 2.00
C ASN A 107 -15.29 1.19 2.21
N ARG A 108 -16.31 1.27 1.36
CA ARG A 108 -17.45 0.32 1.41
C ARG A 108 -17.03 -1.13 1.14
N ILE A 109 -16.05 -1.34 0.26
CA ILE A 109 -15.46 -2.67 0.03
C ILE A 109 -14.61 -3.06 1.26
N GLY A 110 -13.75 -2.15 1.74
CA GLY A 110 -12.89 -2.31 2.91
C GLY A 110 -13.65 -2.69 4.18
N ALA A 111 -14.81 -2.08 4.41
CA ALA A 111 -15.69 -2.36 5.54
C ALA A 111 -16.22 -3.81 5.56
N LYS A 112 -16.30 -4.45 4.40
CA LYS A 112 -16.76 -5.85 4.24
C LYS A 112 -15.63 -6.86 4.32
N ILE A 113 -14.37 -6.42 4.38
CA ILE A 113 -13.21 -7.32 4.43
C ILE A 113 -13.18 -8.06 5.76
N ARG A 114 -12.87 -9.35 5.65
CA ARG A 114 -12.86 -10.32 6.75
C ARG A 114 -11.64 -11.20 6.60
N PRO A 115 -11.14 -11.86 7.66
CA PRO A 115 -10.01 -12.78 7.55
C PRO A 115 -10.27 -13.91 6.53
N LYS A 116 -11.54 -14.30 6.35
CA LYS A 116 -11.98 -15.28 5.35
C LYS A 116 -11.90 -14.76 3.90
N GLN A 117 -12.07 -13.45 3.69
CA GLN A 117 -12.02 -12.76 2.39
C GLN A 117 -10.67 -12.07 2.22
N VAL A 118 -9.67 -12.82 1.75
CA VAL A 118 -8.26 -12.41 1.85
C VAL A 118 -7.83 -11.42 0.75
N ASP A 119 -8.66 -11.20 -0.27
CA ASP A 119 -8.25 -10.44 -1.46
C ASP A 119 -9.19 -9.29 -1.80
N ILE A 120 -9.01 -8.18 -1.09
CA ILE A 120 -9.63 -6.88 -1.42
C ILE A 120 -9.30 -6.43 -2.85
N GLY A 121 -8.12 -6.78 -3.37
CA GLY A 121 -7.70 -6.42 -4.72
C GLY A 121 -8.61 -7.02 -5.78
N SER A 122 -8.97 -8.29 -5.58
CA SER A 122 -9.98 -8.99 -6.39
C SER A 122 -11.38 -8.41 -6.22
N GLU A 123 -11.81 -8.02 -5.00
CA GLU A 123 -13.13 -7.40 -4.80
C GLU A 123 -13.24 -6.03 -5.47
N ILE A 124 -12.18 -5.23 -5.43
CA ILE A 124 -12.08 -3.97 -6.17
C ILE A 124 -12.16 -4.23 -7.68
N ALA A 125 -11.42 -5.22 -8.20
CA ALA A 125 -11.47 -5.57 -9.62
C ALA A 125 -12.87 -6.04 -10.05
N LYS A 126 -13.56 -6.83 -9.21
CA LYS A 126 -14.96 -7.22 -9.44
C LYS A 126 -15.89 -6.01 -9.47
N ALA A 127 -15.72 -5.06 -8.56
CA ALA A 127 -16.53 -3.84 -8.54
C ALA A 127 -16.38 -3.04 -9.85
N LEU A 128 -15.16 -2.92 -10.36
CA LEU A 128 -14.83 -2.15 -11.57
C LEU A 128 -15.14 -2.85 -12.90
N THR A 129 -15.57 -4.11 -12.88
CA THR A 129 -15.86 -4.90 -14.09
C THR A 129 -17.35 -5.09 -14.39
N LYS A 130 -18.24 -4.54 -13.55
CA LYS A 130 -19.69 -4.76 -13.64
C LYS A 130 -20.36 -4.22 -14.90
N ASP A 131 -19.76 -3.27 -15.61
CA ASP A 131 -20.37 -2.62 -16.79
C ASP A 131 -19.36 -2.45 -17.94
N ARG A 132 -19.18 -3.50 -18.75
CA ARG A 132 -18.20 -3.53 -19.86
C ARG A 132 -18.73 -3.00 -21.20
N TYR A 133 -20.02 -2.69 -21.29
CA TYR A 133 -20.69 -2.50 -22.58
C TYR A 133 -20.59 -1.08 -23.15
N THR A 134 -20.02 -0.12 -22.40
CA THR A 134 -19.86 1.27 -22.84
C THR A 134 -18.41 1.74 -22.63
N GLN A 135 -17.47 1.14 -23.35
CA GLN A 135 -16.10 1.64 -23.38
C GLN A 135 -16.04 2.92 -24.24
N VAL A 136 -15.59 4.01 -23.64
CA VAL A 136 -15.48 5.33 -24.27
C VAL A 136 -14.03 5.65 -24.65
N ASN A 137 -13.07 5.27 -23.81
CA ASN A 137 -11.65 5.52 -24.09
C ASN A 137 -11.00 4.37 -24.88
N THR A 138 -9.95 4.69 -25.65
CA THR A 138 -9.16 3.68 -26.37
C THR A 138 -8.35 2.82 -25.39
N LEU A 139 -7.77 3.46 -24.36
CA LEU A 139 -7.07 2.81 -23.27
C LEU A 139 -7.89 2.95 -21.98
N SER A 140 -8.04 1.84 -21.27
CA SER A 140 -8.65 1.81 -19.94
C SER A 140 -7.74 1.03 -18.98
N PRO A 141 -7.82 1.28 -17.66
CA PRO A 141 -6.98 0.60 -16.67
C PRO A 141 -7.05 -0.94 -16.74
N THR A 142 -8.24 -1.50 -16.97
CA THR A 142 -8.44 -2.94 -17.15
C THR A 142 -7.83 -3.48 -18.43
N ASN A 143 -7.83 -2.70 -19.52
CA ASN A 143 -7.19 -3.08 -20.78
C ASN A 143 -5.65 -3.11 -20.65
N VAL A 144 -5.07 -2.21 -19.85
CA VAL A 144 -3.62 -2.15 -19.58
C VAL A 144 -3.13 -3.37 -18.78
N GLU A 145 -3.97 -3.95 -17.91
CA GLU A 145 -3.63 -5.16 -17.14
C GLU A 145 -3.77 -6.47 -17.92
N ASN A 146 -4.26 -6.45 -19.17
CA ASN A 146 -4.38 -7.66 -19.98
C ASN A 146 -3.01 -8.37 -20.08
N PRO A 147 -2.90 -9.69 -19.78
CA PRO A 147 -1.64 -10.44 -19.82
C PRO A 147 -0.84 -10.27 -21.12
N LEU A 148 -1.52 -10.19 -22.27
CA LEU A 148 -0.87 -9.96 -23.57
C LEU A 148 -0.21 -8.57 -23.61
N ASN A 149 -0.92 -7.52 -23.20
CA ASN A 149 -0.39 -6.16 -23.13
C ASN A 149 0.76 -6.07 -22.13
N ARG A 150 0.63 -6.71 -20.96
CA ARG A 150 1.72 -6.77 -19.96
C ARG A 150 2.98 -7.40 -20.53
N PHE A 151 2.87 -8.51 -21.26
CA PHE A 151 4.00 -9.16 -21.91
C PHE A 151 4.61 -8.27 -22.99
N LEU A 152 3.80 -7.70 -23.89
CA LEU A 152 4.28 -6.83 -24.97
C LEU A 152 4.99 -5.56 -24.44
N THR A 153 4.54 -4.99 -23.32
CA THR A 153 5.19 -3.80 -22.71
C THR A 153 6.58 -4.07 -22.13
N LEU A 154 6.99 -5.34 -21.96
CA LEU A 154 8.36 -5.66 -21.54
C LEU A 154 9.36 -5.47 -22.68
N PHE A 155 8.93 -5.65 -23.92
CA PHE A 155 9.77 -5.61 -25.12
C PHE A 155 9.55 -4.37 -25.98
N THR A 156 8.58 -3.53 -25.62
CA THR A 156 8.29 -2.31 -26.39
C THR A 156 9.47 -1.32 -26.37
N PRO A 157 9.86 -0.78 -27.54
CA PRO A 157 10.82 0.31 -27.62
C PRO A 157 10.27 1.63 -27.04
N ASN A 158 8.94 1.72 -26.85
CA ASN A 158 8.26 2.88 -26.30
C ASN A 158 7.56 2.53 -24.99
N PHE A 159 8.08 3.04 -23.89
CA PHE A 159 7.50 2.92 -22.55
C PHE A 159 7.44 4.31 -21.92
N LYS A 160 6.24 4.90 -21.87
CA LYS A 160 5.97 6.25 -21.36
C LYS A 160 4.81 6.22 -20.35
N PRO A 161 5.03 5.78 -19.09
CA PRO A 161 3.96 5.40 -18.18
C PRO A 161 3.00 6.54 -17.80
N GLN A 162 3.43 7.80 -17.90
CA GLN A 162 2.58 8.96 -17.65
C GLN A 162 1.51 9.18 -18.73
N LEU A 163 1.77 8.73 -19.97
CA LEU A 163 0.89 8.98 -21.11
C LEU A 163 -0.25 7.95 -21.22
N ASP A 164 -0.16 6.85 -20.47
CA ASP A 164 -1.19 5.82 -20.41
C ASP A 164 -2.28 6.23 -19.40
N THR A 165 -2.56 5.39 -18.40
CA THR A 165 -3.63 5.59 -17.41
C THR A 165 -3.15 6.31 -16.14
N ASN A 166 -1.90 6.74 -16.09
CA ASN A 166 -1.32 7.36 -14.90
C ASN A 166 -1.58 8.86 -14.88
N ILE A 167 -2.34 9.34 -13.90
CA ILE A 167 -2.68 10.76 -13.78
C ILE A 167 -1.88 11.38 -12.63
N PRO A 168 -1.02 12.38 -12.87
CA PRO A 168 -0.35 13.11 -11.81
C PRO A 168 -1.34 13.79 -10.87
N SER A 169 -1.05 13.73 -9.57
CA SER A 169 -1.89 14.37 -8.55
C SER A 169 -1.06 14.77 -7.33
N ILE A 170 -1.63 15.65 -6.50
CA ILE A 170 -1.15 15.92 -5.15
C ILE A 170 -1.84 14.92 -4.20
N LYS A 171 -1.09 14.42 -3.21
CA LYS A 171 -1.63 13.60 -2.13
C LYS A 171 -2.07 14.52 -0.99
N HIS A 172 -3.29 14.31 -0.48
CA HIS A 172 -3.77 15.01 0.70
C HIS A 172 -4.03 14.06 1.84
N PHE A 173 -3.22 14.22 2.89
CA PHE A 173 -3.49 13.63 4.18
C PHE A 173 -4.04 14.68 5.15
N SER A 174 -4.88 14.26 6.08
CA SER A 174 -5.56 15.14 7.04
C SER A 174 -4.59 15.94 7.94
N PHE A 175 -3.37 15.45 8.11
CA PHE A 175 -2.31 16.13 8.86
C PHE A 175 -1.45 17.08 7.99
N ASP A 176 -1.58 17.06 6.66
CA ASP A 176 -0.73 17.85 5.76
C ASP A 176 -0.93 19.36 5.91
N LYS A 177 -2.08 19.81 6.42
CA LYS A 177 -2.31 21.23 6.78
C LYS A 177 -1.32 21.78 7.80
N TYR A 178 -0.51 20.92 8.41
CA TYR A 178 0.53 21.25 9.37
C TYR A 178 1.95 20.96 8.86
N SER A 179 2.06 20.47 7.63
CA SER A 179 3.31 20.28 6.92
C SER A 179 3.41 21.34 5.82
N LYS A 180 4.59 21.93 5.65
CA LYS A 180 4.87 22.77 4.47
C LYS A 180 5.26 21.91 3.26
N ASN A 181 5.68 20.67 3.49
CA ASN A 181 6.15 19.76 2.46
C ASN A 181 4.98 19.16 1.70
N LYS A 182 5.15 18.95 0.40
CA LYS A 182 4.08 18.48 -0.49
C LYS A 182 4.47 17.15 -1.14
N GLU A 183 3.62 16.15 -0.97
CA GLU A 183 3.75 14.86 -1.66
C GLU A 183 3.03 14.91 -3.01
N PHE A 184 3.77 14.58 -4.06
CA PHE A 184 3.25 14.36 -5.40
C PHE A 184 3.14 12.87 -5.71
N ARG A 185 2.15 12.51 -6.52
CA ARG A 185 1.93 11.16 -7.02
C ARG A 185 1.97 11.16 -8.54
N PHE A 186 3.00 10.52 -9.10
CA PHE A 186 3.15 10.25 -10.53
C PHE A 186 4.08 9.05 -10.77
N SER A 187 3.91 8.37 -11.90
CA SER A 187 4.74 7.23 -12.33
C SER A 187 6.22 7.58 -12.48
N THR A 188 7.06 6.59 -12.80
CA THR A 188 8.45 6.88 -13.13
C THR A 188 8.54 7.89 -14.28
N GLN A 189 9.45 8.85 -14.14
CA GLN A 189 9.70 9.89 -15.14
C GLN A 189 10.85 9.53 -16.09
N ALA A 190 11.54 8.41 -15.83
CA ALA A 190 12.36 7.76 -16.83
C ALA A 190 11.48 6.92 -17.76
N GLN A 191 11.78 6.97 -19.05
CA GLN A 191 11.01 6.37 -20.12
C GLN A 191 11.91 5.72 -21.16
N ARG A 192 11.36 4.79 -21.95
CA ARG A 192 11.96 4.36 -23.21
C ARG A 192 11.27 5.07 -24.34
N HIS A 193 12.04 5.74 -25.19
CA HIS A 193 11.56 6.42 -26.37
C HIS A 193 12.40 5.96 -27.57
N ASN A 194 11.75 5.31 -28.54
CA ASN A 194 12.41 4.73 -29.71
C ASN A 194 13.61 3.82 -29.34
N GLY A 195 13.43 3.00 -28.30
CA GLY A 195 14.43 2.04 -27.81
C GLY A 195 15.50 2.65 -26.90
N SER A 196 15.56 3.98 -26.77
CA SER A 196 16.54 4.67 -25.93
C SER A 196 15.92 5.12 -24.61
N VAL A 197 16.64 4.92 -23.51
CA VAL A 197 16.22 5.38 -22.17
C VAL A 197 16.53 6.87 -22.02
N ARG A 198 15.53 7.65 -21.58
CA ARG A 198 15.65 9.10 -21.32
C ARG A 198 14.73 9.51 -20.17
N ILE A 199 14.93 10.71 -19.63
CA ILE A 199 13.93 11.36 -18.78
C ILE A 199 12.85 12.03 -19.64
N SER A 200 11.61 12.10 -19.15
CA SER A 200 10.54 12.89 -19.75
C SER A 200 10.96 14.36 -19.92
N PRO A 201 10.93 14.92 -21.15
CA PRO A 201 11.15 16.35 -21.37
C PRO A 201 10.24 17.25 -20.53
N LEU A 202 8.97 16.86 -20.35
CA LEU A 202 8.02 17.58 -19.48
C LEU A 202 8.51 17.63 -18.03
N PHE A 203 9.05 16.52 -17.54
CA PHE A 203 9.57 16.43 -16.17
C PHE A 203 10.84 17.26 -15.99
N LEU A 204 11.77 17.20 -16.94
CA LEU A 204 12.98 18.04 -16.91
C LEU A 204 12.60 19.52 -16.83
N ARG A 205 11.63 19.94 -17.64
CA ARG A 205 11.19 21.33 -17.64
C ARG A 205 10.46 21.70 -16.35
N TRP A 206 9.61 20.82 -15.85
CA TRP A 206 8.98 20.99 -14.55
C TRP A 206 9.99 21.16 -13.42
N LEU A 207 11.08 20.37 -13.38
CA LEU A 207 12.14 20.50 -12.38
C LEU A 207 12.81 21.87 -12.42
N GLU A 208 13.13 22.39 -13.61
CA GLU A 208 13.72 23.73 -13.75
C GLU A 208 12.76 24.83 -13.26
N ILE A 209 11.48 24.74 -13.63
CA ILE A 209 10.46 25.71 -13.20
C ILE A 209 10.26 25.63 -11.69
N ASN A 210 10.22 24.42 -11.13
CA ASN A 210 10.06 24.19 -9.71
C ASN A 210 11.25 24.76 -8.93
N ALA A 211 12.47 24.48 -9.36
CA ALA A 211 13.70 24.99 -8.75
C ALA A 211 13.76 26.53 -8.71
N GLN A 212 13.23 27.21 -9.72
CA GLN A 212 13.18 28.68 -9.79
C GLN A 212 12.20 29.31 -8.79
N LYS A 213 11.24 28.55 -8.24
CA LYS A 213 10.29 29.05 -7.22
C LYS A 213 10.90 29.08 -5.83
N TYR A 214 12.04 28.42 -5.63
CA TYR A 214 12.74 28.38 -4.37
C TYR A 214 13.93 29.35 -4.36
N PRO A 215 14.35 29.80 -3.16
CA PRO A 215 15.50 30.68 -3.05
C PRO A 215 16.78 30.10 -3.68
N PRO A 216 17.67 30.93 -4.25
CA PRO A 216 18.91 30.47 -4.88
C PRO A 216 19.76 29.57 -3.97
N GLU A 217 19.82 29.88 -2.67
CA GLU A 217 20.58 29.18 -1.63
C GLU A 217 20.05 27.78 -1.28
N GLN A 218 18.76 27.51 -1.54
CA GLN A 218 18.19 26.18 -1.31
C GLN A 218 18.74 25.21 -2.36
N GLN A 219 19.55 24.23 -1.93
CA GLN A 219 20.23 23.31 -2.85
C GLN A 219 19.29 22.24 -3.43
N ILE A 220 18.33 21.76 -2.63
CA ILE A 220 17.36 20.75 -3.02
C ILE A 220 15.94 21.29 -2.82
N CYS A 221 15.13 21.18 -3.86
CA CYS A 221 13.73 21.62 -3.92
C CYS A 221 12.77 20.45 -4.11
N HIS A 222 13.27 19.30 -4.56
CA HIS A 222 12.46 18.09 -4.76
C HIS A 222 13.24 16.82 -4.39
N ILE A 223 12.59 15.88 -3.70
CA ILE A 223 13.13 14.55 -3.41
C ILE A 223 12.35 13.50 -4.20
N TYR A 224 13.04 12.76 -5.05
CA TYR A 224 12.49 11.67 -5.82
C TYR A 224 12.87 10.33 -5.18
N PHE A 225 11.93 9.73 -4.45
CA PHE A 225 12.11 8.38 -3.92
C PHE A 225 11.79 7.35 -5.01
N ASN A 226 12.84 6.76 -5.57
CA ASN A 226 12.77 5.70 -6.56
C ASN A 226 12.63 4.32 -5.89
N ASN A 227 11.58 3.58 -6.22
CA ASN A 227 11.39 2.19 -5.80
C ASN A 227 11.54 1.18 -6.95
N LEU A 228 12.11 1.59 -8.09
CA LEU A 228 12.53 0.69 -9.17
C LEU A 228 13.78 -0.10 -8.76
N GLY A 229 14.00 -1.27 -9.36
CA GLY A 229 15.25 -2.00 -9.18
C GLY A 229 16.45 -1.19 -9.71
N LEU A 230 17.55 -1.17 -8.97
CA LEU A 230 18.80 -0.53 -9.40
C LEU A 230 19.86 -1.57 -9.77
N ASP A 231 19.86 -2.71 -9.09
CA ASP A 231 20.87 -3.74 -9.30
C ASP A 231 20.22 -5.06 -9.71
N ARG A 232 20.16 -5.27 -11.03
CA ARG A 232 19.60 -6.44 -11.71
C ARG A 232 20.57 -6.79 -12.83
N ASN A 233 21.33 -7.87 -12.64
CA ASN A 233 22.38 -8.31 -13.57
C ASN A 233 22.08 -9.68 -14.18
N ASP A 234 20.91 -10.27 -13.86
CA ASP A 234 20.49 -11.52 -14.47
C ASP A 234 20.02 -11.27 -15.91
N LEU A 235 20.72 -11.88 -16.86
CA LEU A 235 20.43 -11.80 -18.30
C LEU A 235 19.02 -12.31 -18.64
N LEU A 236 18.43 -13.16 -17.80
CA LEU A 236 17.07 -13.68 -17.96
C LEU A 236 16.01 -12.79 -17.29
N ASP A 237 16.39 -11.87 -16.40
CA ASP A 237 15.50 -10.88 -15.79
C ASP A 237 15.40 -9.60 -16.64
N ILE A 238 14.75 -9.73 -17.80
CA ILE A 238 14.46 -8.62 -18.70
C ILE A 238 13.69 -7.49 -17.99
N PRO A 239 12.64 -7.76 -17.18
CA PRO A 239 11.97 -6.73 -16.40
C PRO A 239 12.91 -5.98 -15.46
N GLY A 240 13.76 -6.70 -14.71
CA GLY A 240 14.72 -6.10 -13.80
C GLY A 240 15.78 -5.27 -14.50
N THR A 241 16.31 -5.75 -15.63
CA THR A 241 17.28 -5.01 -16.46
C THR A 241 16.71 -3.70 -16.97
N ASN A 242 15.46 -3.73 -17.43
CA ASN A 242 14.72 -2.53 -17.83
C ASN A 242 14.58 -1.54 -16.67
N GLU A 243 14.20 -2.00 -15.47
CA GLU A 243 14.10 -1.14 -14.29
C GLU A 243 15.45 -0.52 -13.90
N LYS A 244 16.53 -1.29 -13.97
CA LYS A 244 17.90 -0.80 -13.72
C LYS A 244 18.26 0.36 -14.64
N GLN A 245 18.02 0.23 -15.94
CA GLN A 245 18.33 1.31 -16.89
C GLN A 245 17.55 2.59 -16.58
N LEU A 246 16.26 2.47 -16.23
CA LEU A 246 15.43 3.61 -15.82
C LEU A 246 15.94 4.25 -14.53
N SER A 247 16.30 3.44 -13.52
CA SER A 247 16.87 3.93 -12.25
C SER A 247 18.19 4.67 -12.45
N LEU A 248 19.09 4.13 -13.29
CA LEU A 248 20.36 4.77 -13.60
C LEU A 248 20.17 6.11 -14.32
N GLU A 249 19.19 6.20 -15.23
CA GLU A 249 18.87 7.45 -15.90
C GLU A 249 18.29 8.49 -14.93
N LEU A 250 17.44 8.08 -13.99
CA LEU A 250 16.92 8.97 -12.94
C LEU A 250 18.06 9.58 -12.11
N HIS A 251 19.05 8.78 -11.69
CA HIS A 251 20.19 9.28 -10.91
C HIS A 251 21.02 10.32 -11.65
N LYS A 252 21.04 10.32 -12.99
CA LYS A 252 21.74 11.36 -13.76
C LYS A 252 21.12 12.75 -13.61
N LEU A 253 19.88 12.87 -13.13
CA LEU A 253 19.24 14.16 -12.87
C LEU A 253 20.05 15.02 -11.89
N GLU A 254 20.73 14.41 -10.92
CA GLU A 254 21.55 15.12 -9.94
C GLU A 254 22.77 15.82 -10.56
N ASN A 255 23.20 15.40 -11.75
CA ASN A 255 24.37 16.00 -12.43
C ASN A 255 24.08 17.42 -12.93
N ASN A 256 22.81 17.82 -13.05
CA ASN A 256 22.43 19.16 -13.47
C ASN A 256 21.91 19.98 -12.27
N PRO A 257 22.69 20.95 -11.76
CA PRO A 257 22.31 21.72 -10.58
C PRO A 257 21.06 22.59 -10.79
N LYS A 258 20.63 22.83 -12.04
CA LYS A 258 19.39 23.57 -12.33
C LYS A 258 18.13 22.86 -11.84
N TYR A 259 18.18 21.53 -11.69
CA TYR A 259 17.02 20.75 -11.28
C TYR A 259 16.83 20.73 -9.76
N LYS A 260 17.87 21.03 -8.97
CA LYS A 260 17.82 21.05 -7.49
C LYS A 260 17.08 19.83 -6.92
N ILE A 261 17.44 18.63 -7.35
CA ILE A 261 16.74 17.38 -7.05
C ILE A 261 17.68 16.40 -6.35
N ALA A 262 17.15 15.66 -5.37
CA ALA A 262 17.77 14.47 -4.81
C ALA A 262 17.02 13.22 -5.30
N VAL A 263 17.73 12.25 -5.87
CA VAL A 263 17.19 10.98 -6.34
C VAL A 263 17.69 9.86 -5.43
N ILE A 264 16.77 9.20 -4.74
CA ILE A 264 17.10 8.23 -3.70
C ILE A 264 16.41 6.91 -4.02
N THR A 265 17.18 5.84 -4.20
CA THR A 265 16.61 4.51 -4.43
C THR A 265 16.54 3.71 -3.14
N LEU A 266 15.34 3.23 -2.81
CA LEU A 266 15.08 2.43 -1.61
C LEU A 266 14.46 1.07 -1.96
N PRO A 267 14.82 -0.02 -1.26
CA PRO A 267 14.27 -1.34 -1.54
C PRO A 267 12.76 -1.40 -1.39
N ALA A 268 12.08 -2.18 -2.24
CA ALA A 268 10.61 -2.20 -2.23
C ALA A 268 9.93 -3.53 -2.57
N SER A 269 10.62 -4.53 -3.15
CA SER A 269 9.97 -5.80 -3.53
C SER A 269 10.86 -7.05 -3.59
N ASN A 270 12.19 -6.90 -3.61
CA ASN A 270 13.15 -8.00 -3.67
C ASN A 270 14.05 -8.04 -2.43
N ALA A 271 14.86 -9.09 -2.29
CA ALA A 271 15.72 -9.33 -1.13
C ALA A 271 14.94 -9.19 0.19
N LEU A 272 15.35 -8.28 1.08
CA LEU A 272 14.71 -7.99 2.37
C LEU A 272 13.22 -7.58 2.26
N MET A 273 12.76 -7.18 1.07
CA MET A 273 11.36 -6.82 0.78
C MET A 273 10.61 -7.90 -0.03
N GLY A 274 11.16 -9.12 -0.09
CA GLY A 274 10.60 -10.24 -0.85
C GLY A 274 9.17 -10.62 -0.43
N ALA A 275 8.33 -10.93 -1.42
CA ALA A 275 6.89 -11.18 -1.27
C ALA A 275 6.52 -12.36 -0.35
N TYR A 276 7.45 -13.27 -0.06
CA TYR A 276 7.21 -14.47 0.75
C TYR A 276 7.78 -14.38 2.16
N LEU A 277 8.60 -13.37 2.47
CA LEU A 277 9.32 -13.29 3.75
C LEU A 277 8.39 -13.10 4.94
N TYR A 278 7.28 -12.37 4.76
CA TYR A 278 6.27 -12.20 5.81
C TYR A 278 5.68 -13.53 6.31
N LYS A 279 5.82 -14.64 5.57
CA LYS A 279 5.31 -15.96 5.96
C LYS A 279 6.27 -16.75 6.85
N LYS A 280 7.54 -16.34 6.92
CA LYS A 280 8.62 -17.08 7.59
C LYS A 280 8.70 -16.68 9.06
N LEU A 281 8.05 -17.45 9.93
CA LEU A 281 7.95 -17.19 11.36
C LEU A 281 8.87 -18.08 12.21
N ASP A 282 9.29 -19.24 11.69
CA ASP A 282 10.00 -20.26 12.47
C ASP A 282 11.53 -20.03 12.54
N ASP A 283 12.06 -19.13 11.70
CA ASP A 283 13.48 -18.78 11.71
C ASP A 283 13.87 -18.13 13.05
N LYS A 284 15.08 -18.42 13.53
CA LYS A 284 15.63 -17.89 14.78
C LYS A 284 16.94 -17.15 14.51
N LEU A 285 16.82 -15.89 14.12
CA LEU A 285 17.95 -15.01 13.83
C LEU A 285 18.32 -14.20 15.08
N THR A 286 19.59 -14.03 15.39
CA THR A 286 19.96 -13.18 16.54
C THR A 286 19.81 -11.70 16.18
N TYR A 287 19.48 -10.86 17.16
CA TYR A 287 19.40 -9.41 16.99
C TYR A 287 20.66 -8.86 16.30
N SER A 288 21.85 -9.19 16.81
CA SER A 288 23.13 -8.67 16.29
C SER A 288 23.38 -9.05 14.83
N GLN A 289 23.02 -10.28 14.43
CA GLN A 289 23.11 -10.72 13.03
C GLN A 289 22.20 -9.89 12.13
N VAL A 290 20.93 -9.72 12.52
CA VAL A 290 19.96 -8.95 11.74
C VAL A 290 20.37 -7.47 11.69
N PHE A 291 20.72 -6.88 12.83
CA PHE A 291 21.13 -5.48 12.91
C PHE A 291 22.32 -5.19 11.99
N THR A 292 23.35 -6.03 12.05
CA THR A 292 24.54 -5.89 11.20
C THR A 292 24.20 -6.04 9.72
N GLU A 293 23.38 -7.03 9.35
CA GLU A 293 22.92 -7.23 7.97
C GLU A 293 22.18 -5.98 7.43
N LEU A 294 21.25 -5.44 8.21
CA LEU A 294 20.46 -4.26 7.81
C LEU A 294 21.32 -2.99 7.74
N LEU A 295 22.24 -2.80 8.70
CA LEU A 295 23.17 -1.67 8.72
C LEU A 295 24.12 -1.73 7.52
N ASP A 296 24.68 -2.89 7.22
CA ASP A 296 25.56 -3.12 6.08
C ASP A 296 24.91 -2.71 4.76
N VAL A 297 23.64 -3.08 4.55
CA VAL A 297 22.86 -2.68 3.37
C VAL A 297 22.63 -1.15 3.35
N ALA A 298 22.29 -0.55 4.49
CA ALA A 298 22.07 0.91 4.59
C ALA A 298 23.37 1.72 4.32
N GLU A 299 24.52 1.18 4.71
CA GLU A 299 25.84 1.73 4.42
C GLU A 299 26.25 1.57 2.94
N GLY A 300 25.46 0.85 2.14
CA GLY A 300 25.65 0.66 0.71
C GLY A 300 26.37 -0.62 0.32
N LYS A 301 26.54 -1.58 1.24
CA LYS A 301 27.05 -2.91 0.90
C LYS A 301 25.96 -3.71 0.17
N MET A 302 26.39 -4.53 -0.79
CA MET A 302 25.48 -5.42 -1.52
C MET A 302 24.94 -6.50 -0.57
N HIS A 303 23.63 -6.74 -0.60
CA HIS A 303 23.01 -7.81 0.16
C HIS A 303 23.46 -9.18 -0.35
N GLN A 304 23.49 -10.20 0.52
CA GLN A 304 23.96 -11.56 0.20
C GLN A 304 23.20 -12.22 -0.97
N SER A 305 21.97 -11.79 -1.24
CA SER A 305 21.20 -12.25 -2.42
C SER A 305 21.67 -11.65 -3.74
N GLY A 306 22.70 -10.80 -3.76
CA GLY A 306 23.18 -10.08 -4.95
C GLY A 306 22.32 -8.89 -5.37
N VAL A 307 21.38 -8.44 -4.52
CA VAL A 307 20.49 -7.30 -4.79
C VAL A 307 20.97 -6.07 -4.03
N SER A 308 21.17 -4.95 -4.73
CA SER A 308 21.54 -3.66 -4.16
C SER A 308 20.57 -2.56 -4.59
N ASP A 309 19.37 -2.57 -4.02
CA ASP A 309 18.34 -1.54 -4.28
C ASP A 309 18.35 -0.40 -3.25
N PHE A 310 19.47 -0.21 -2.55
CA PHE A 310 19.67 0.90 -1.62
C PHE A 310 20.76 1.82 -2.17
N HIS A 311 20.38 2.99 -2.65
CA HIS A 311 21.32 3.94 -3.24
C HIS A 311 20.96 5.39 -2.91
N ILE A 312 21.96 6.08 -2.38
CA ILE A 312 22.01 7.53 -2.18
C ILE A 312 23.36 7.95 -2.75
N SER A 313 23.37 8.94 -3.66
CA SER A 313 24.59 9.40 -4.29
C SER A 313 25.58 9.96 -3.26
N PRO A 314 26.90 9.98 -3.55
CA PRO A 314 27.88 10.57 -2.65
C PRO A 314 27.58 12.03 -2.31
N ALA A 315 27.07 12.82 -3.26
CA ALA A 315 26.71 14.22 -3.04
C ALA A 315 25.57 14.35 -2.01
N ILE A 316 24.49 13.60 -2.18
CA ILE A 316 23.37 13.62 -1.24
C ILE A 316 23.76 12.99 0.11
N ARG A 317 24.60 11.94 0.13
CA ARG A 317 25.15 11.39 1.39
C ARG A 317 25.94 12.44 2.16
N ASN A 318 26.76 13.26 1.49
CA ASN A 318 27.49 14.35 2.14
C ASN A 318 26.53 15.41 2.71
N MET A 319 25.43 15.73 2.01
CA MET A 319 24.41 16.64 2.54
C MET A 319 23.68 16.08 3.77
N LEU A 320 23.43 14.77 3.79
CA LEU A 320 22.73 14.12 4.90
C LEU A 320 23.65 13.92 6.11
N PHE A 321 24.89 13.48 5.89
CA PHE A 321 25.74 12.95 6.95
C PHE A 321 27.04 13.72 7.18
N SER A 322 27.43 14.67 6.33
CA SER A 322 28.72 15.38 6.37
C SER A 322 29.98 14.50 6.17
N GLU A 323 30.13 13.41 6.95
CA GLU A 323 31.27 12.49 6.94
C GLU A 323 30.85 11.04 7.23
N LYS A 324 31.73 10.07 6.91
CA LYS A 324 31.45 8.62 7.05
C LYS A 324 31.18 8.18 8.49
N THR A 325 31.92 8.71 9.47
CA THR A 325 31.72 8.37 10.89
C THR A 325 30.34 8.80 11.36
N ASN A 326 29.91 10.01 10.98
CA ASN A 326 28.57 10.51 11.30
C ASN A 326 27.48 9.72 10.55
N GLN A 327 27.73 9.28 9.31
CA GLN A 327 26.81 8.38 8.60
C GLN A 327 26.53 7.12 9.40
N SER A 328 27.58 6.40 9.85
CA SER A 328 27.39 5.15 10.60
C SER A 328 26.65 5.38 11.92
N GLN A 329 26.96 6.48 12.63
CA GLN A 329 26.25 6.88 13.85
C GLN A 329 24.76 7.18 13.62
N VAL A 330 24.44 7.96 12.58
CA VAL A 330 23.05 8.30 12.24
C VAL A 330 22.28 7.05 11.80
N LEU A 331 22.84 6.24 10.90
CA LEU A 331 22.18 5.02 10.43
C LEU A 331 21.97 4.02 11.58
N THR A 332 22.96 3.85 12.45
CA THR A 332 22.83 3.04 13.67
C THR A 332 21.67 3.54 14.53
N LYS A 333 21.61 4.84 14.81
CA LYS A 333 20.52 5.44 15.61
C LYS A 333 19.15 5.22 14.99
N LEU A 334 18.99 5.48 13.69
CA LEU A 334 17.73 5.29 12.97
C LEU A 334 17.30 3.82 12.93
N LEU A 335 18.26 2.90 12.81
CA LEU A 335 17.99 1.47 12.86
C LEU A 335 17.60 1.03 14.27
N THR A 336 18.30 1.48 15.31
CA THR A 336 17.93 1.26 16.72
C THR A 336 16.50 1.73 16.98
N ASN A 337 16.14 2.95 16.58
CA ASN A 337 14.76 3.44 16.69
C ASN A 337 13.75 2.50 16.01
N SER A 338 14.13 1.88 14.89
CA SER A 338 13.27 0.97 14.15
C SER A 338 13.03 -0.34 14.90
N PHE A 339 14.06 -0.91 15.54
CA PHE A 339 13.92 -2.09 16.38
C PHE A 339 13.08 -1.77 17.63
N GLU A 340 13.36 -0.65 18.31
CA GLU A 340 12.62 -0.20 19.49
C GLU A 340 11.14 0.04 19.17
N CYS A 341 10.84 0.74 18.07
CA CYS A 341 9.47 0.98 17.65
C CYS A 341 8.70 -0.32 17.33
N MET A 342 9.42 -1.35 16.91
CA MET A 342 8.91 -2.69 16.64
C MET A 342 8.89 -3.59 17.87
N GLY A 343 9.29 -3.07 19.05
CA GLY A 343 9.29 -3.80 20.32
C GLY A 343 10.28 -4.95 20.36
N ILE A 344 11.35 -4.88 19.58
CA ILE A 344 12.36 -5.94 19.50
C ILE A 344 13.57 -5.56 20.36
N MET A 345 13.92 -6.43 21.29
CA MET A 345 15.02 -6.22 22.24
C MET A 345 16.30 -6.97 21.81
N GLU A 346 17.46 -6.50 22.26
CA GLU A 346 18.77 -7.04 21.83
C GLU A 346 19.01 -8.53 22.13
N HIS A 347 18.31 -9.08 23.13
CA HIS A 347 18.44 -10.47 23.55
C HIS A 347 17.44 -11.42 22.86
N GLU A 348 16.54 -10.89 22.04
CA GLU A 348 15.50 -11.68 21.38
C GLU A 348 16.00 -12.36 20.10
N LEU A 349 15.31 -13.45 19.74
CA LEU A 349 15.46 -14.10 18.45
C LEU A 349 14.36 -13.61 17.52
N LEU A 350 14.75 -13.23 16.31
CA LEU A 350 13.86 -12.69 15.31
C LEU A 350 13.55 -13.73 14.24
N SER A 351 12.29 -13.75 13.83
CA SER A 351 11.89 -14.37 12.57
C SER A 351 12.28 -13.51 11.37
N THR A 352 12.35 -14.13 10.20
CA THR A 352 12.52 -13.41 8.92
C THR A 352 11.39 -12.42 8.67
N ALA A 353 10.17 -12.70 9.12
CA ALA A 353 9.04 -11.76 9.04
C ALA A 353 9.28 -10.49 9.89
N GLN A 354 9.80 -10.63 11.12
CA GLN A 354 10.18 -9.50 11.96
C GLN A 354 11.34 -8.71 11.34
N LYS A 355 12.37 -9.38 10.79
CA LYS A 355 13.44 -8.73 10.03
C LYS A 355 12.87 -7.85 8.89
N GLN A 356 11.93 -8.39 8.11
CA GLN A 356 11.27 -7.63 7.05
C GLN A 356 10.46 -6.44 7.58
N ALA A 357 9.75 -6.59 8.70
CA ALA A 357 8.99 -5.51 9.32
C ALA A 357 9.90 -4.35 9.77
N VAL A 358 11.02 -4.66 10.43
CA VAL A 358 12.03 -3.67 10.84
C VAL A 358 12.61 -2.98 9.62
N TRP A 359 12.99 -3.73 8.57
CA TRP A 359 13.56 -3.13 7.37
C TRP A 359 12.57 -2.22 6.62
N LEU A 360 11.30 -2.60 6.57
CA LEU A 360 10.25 -1.75 6.01
C LEU A 360 10.13 -0.46 6.82
N HIS A 361 10.07 -0.54 8.14
CA HIS A 361 9.97 0.64 8.99
C HIS A 361 11.17 1.57 8.88
N PHE A 362 12.37 1.00 8.91
CA PHE A 362 13.61 1.75 8.72
C PHE A 362 13.61 2.50 7.39
N THR A 363 13.37 1.79 6.28
CA THR A 363 13.48 2.39 4.94
C THR A 363 12.30 3.32 4.61
N LYS A 364 11.08 2.99 5.03
CA LYS A 364 9.85 3.73 4.64
C LYS A 364 9.43 4.79 5.64
N TYR A 365 9.96 4.75 6.87
CA TYR A 365 9.68 5.77 7.88
C TYR A 365 10.95 6.42 8.44
N GLU A 366 11.74 5.75 9.29
CA GLU A 366 12.84 6.42 10.05
C GLU A 366 13.85 7.12 9.13
N LEU A 367 14.38 6.41 8.13
CA LEU A 367 15.33 6.98 7.17
C LEU A 367 14.65 7.98 6.22
N THR A 368 13.45 7.67 5.74
CA THR A 368 12.71 8.55 4.83
C THR A 368 12.37 9.89 5.49
N ASP A 369 11.90 9.88 6.74
CA ASP A 369 11.58 11.09 7.51
C ASP A 369 12.84 11.88 7.83
N TYR A 370 13.95 11.20 8.17
CA TYR A 370 15.24 11.84 8.35
C TYR A 370 15.70 12.54 7.06
N ILE A 371 15.64 11.87 5.91
CA ILE A 371 16.02 12.46 4.61
C ILE A 371 15.17 13.69 4.31
N ILE A 372 13.84 13.59 4.43
CA ILE A 372 12.95 14.71 4.16
C ILE A 372 13.27 15.88 5.09
N LYS A 373 13.44 15.65 6.38
CA LYS A 373 13.78 16.70 7.36
C LYS A 373 15.14 17.33 7.09
N SER A 374 16.17 16.53 6.87
CA SER A 374 17.55 17.00 6.67
C SER A 374 17.71 17.79 5.38
N LEU A 375 16.95 17.45 4.34
CA LEU A 375 16.96 18.17 3.06
C LEU A 375 15.95 19.32 3.00
N THR A 376 15.05 19.47 3.98
CA THR A 376 14.13 20.61 4.07
C THR A 376 14.81 21.75 4.85
N PRO A 377 15.12 22.90 4.22
CA PRO A 377 15.71 24.02 4.94
C PRO A 377 14.74 24.61 5.97
N ASN A 378 15.29 25.19 7.05
CA ASN A 378 14.49 25.84 8.09
C ASN A 378 13.53 26.88 7.49
N ASN A 379 12.25 26.83 7.88
CA ASN A 379 11.15 27.69 7.41
C ASN A 379 10.70 27.51 5.95
N HIS A 380 11.35 26.68 5.14
CA HIS A 380 11.00 26.40 3.75
C HIS A 380 10.20 25.10 3.59
N SER A 381 9.73 24.84 2.37
CA SER A 381 9.09 23.59 1.98
C SER A 381 9.98 22.79 1.03
N ILE A 382 9.69 21.51 0.89
CA ILE A 382 10.22 20.67 -0.18
C ILE A 382 9.10 19.87 -0.84
N GLY A 383 9.22 19.64 -2.14
CA GLY A 383 8.43 18.65 -2.85
C GLY A 383 9.01 17.25 -2.70
N TYR A 384 8.19 16.21 -2.67
CA TYR A 384 8.69 14.85 -2.77
C TYR A 384 7.69 13.91 -3.44
N ASN A 385 8.15 12.78 -3.97
CA ASN A 385 7.28 11.74 -4.51
C ASN A 385 7.84 10.34 -4.24
N PHE A 386 6.96 9.36 -4.07
CA PHE A 386 7.31 7.95 -4.02
C PHE A 386 6.93 7.26 -5.32
N SER A 387 7.92 7.02 -6.17
CA SER A 387 7.70 6.46 -7.51
C SER A 387 8.12 5.00 -7.61
N CYS A 388 7.45 4.29 -8.51
CA CYS A 388 7.92 3.03 -9.10
C CYS A 388 7.49 3.07 -10.57
N ARG A 389 7.30 1.92 -11.24
CA ARG A 389 6.83 1.92 -12.64
C ARG A 389 5.56 2.76 -12.83
N ASP A 390 4.55 2.50 -12.02
CA ASP A 390 3.25 3.19 -12.08
C ASP A 390 2.93 4.03 -10.83
N ALA A 391 3.82 4.05 -9.83
CA ALA A 391 3.56 4.66 -8.51
C ALA A 391 2.23 4.18 -7.86
N ILE A 392 1.93 2.88 -7.99
CA ILE A 392 0.77 2.23 -7.37
C ILE A 392 1.20 1.26 -6.27
N ASP A 393 1.81 0.11 -6.58
CA ASP A 393 2.03 -0.94 -5.57
C ASP A 393 3.22 -0.58 -4.65
N ARG A 394 4.45 -0.54 -5.18
CA ARG A 394 5.65 -0.15 -4.41
C ARG A 394 5.61 1.31 -3.95
N GLY A 395 5.04 2.19 -4.78
CA GLY A 395 4.85 3.61 -4.46
C GLY A 395 3.88 3.81 -3.29
N ALA A 396 2.73 3.12 -3.29
CA ALA A 396 1.79 3.20 -2.17
C ALA A 396 2.36 2.61 -0.89
N VAL A 397 3.16 1.53 -0.94
CA VAL A 397 3.84 1.03 0.27
C VAL A 397 4.66 2.11 0.94
N SER A 398 5.50 2.82 0.19
CA SER A 398 6.29 3.91 0.75
C SER A 398 5.39 5.05 1.26
N SER A 399 4.49 5.54 0.42
CA SER A 399 3.61 6.68 0.71
C SER A 399 2.71 6.43 1.92
N VAL A 400 1.92 5.36 1.89
CA VAL A 400 0.91 5.10 2.92
C VAL A 400 1.56 4.79 4.26
N TYR A 401 2.64 4.01 4.27
CA TYR A 401 3.34 3.70 5.51
C TYR A 401 4.02 4.94 6.09
N TYR A 402 4.72 5.73 5.28
CA TYR A 402 5.33 6.99 5.71
C TYR A 402 4.29 7.91 6.37
N ASN A 403 3.19 8.18 5.68
CA ASN A 403 2.18 9.12 6.13
C ASN A 403 1.41 8.61 7.35
N LEU A 404 1.12 7.31 7.45
CA LEU A 404 0.54 6.73 8.67
C LEU A 404 1.44 6.98 9.88
N LEU A 405 2.72 6.60 9.80
CA LEU A 405 3.64 6.74 10.93
C LEU A 405 3.93 8.21 11.25
N LYS A 406 4.04 9.06 10.23
CA LYS A 406 4.22 10.51 10.37
C LYS A 406 3.04 11.15 11.10
N SER A 407 1.82 10.76 10.75
CA SER A 407 0.59 11.25 11.38
C SER A 407 0.52 10.87 12.86
N ILE A 408 0.90 9.63 13.20
CA ILE A 408 1.00 9.15 14.59
C ILE A 408 2.02 9.97 15.38
N LYS A 409 3.23 10.12 14.83
CA LYS A 409 4.36 10.80 15.51
C LYS A 409 4.17 12.31 15.65
N THR A 410 3.28 12.91 14.87
CA THR A 410 2.85 14.31 15.00
C THR A 410 1.60 14.49 15.85
N GLY A 411 1.08 13.41 16.47
CA GLY A 411 -0.08 13.44 17.37
C GLY A 411 -1.42 13.65 16.65
N ARG A 412 -1.43 13.50 15.32
CA ARG A 412 -2.56 13.77 14.43
C ARG A 412 -2.78 12.60 13.48
N PRO A 413 -3.10 11.41 14.00
CA PRO A 413 -3.17 10.21 13.20
C PRO A 413 -4.25 10.31 12.13
N ILE A 414 -3.95 9.78 10.94
CA ILE A 414 -4.94 9.62 9.87
C ILE A 414 -6.03 8.63 10.28
N GLN A 415 -7.22 8.81 9.71
CA GLN A 415 -8.36 7.94 9.98
C GLN A 415 -8.29 6.64 9.15
N ARG A 416 -9.02 5.61 9.60
CA ARG A 416 -9.17 4.33 8.88
C ARG A 416 -9.52 4.54 7.41
N ASP A 417 -10.53 5.35 7.14
CA ASP A 417 -11.04 5.53 5.79
C ASP A 417 -10.01 6.17 4.86
N GLU A 418 -9.27 7.14 5.38
CA GLU A 418 -8.17 7.81 4.68
C GLU A 418 -7.02 6.85 4.37
N PHE A 419 -6.64 6.02 5.34
CA PHE A 419 -5.63 4.98 5.18
C PHE A 419 -6.05 3.94 4.13
N GLU A 420 -7.26 3.39 4.24
CA GLU A 420 -7.78 2.38 3.32
C GLU A 420 -7.91 2.89 1.88
N ARG A 421 -8.40 4.13 1.67
CA ARG A 421 -8.41 4.73 0.32
C ARG A 421 -6.99 4.83 -0.22
N SER A 422 -6.07 5.35 0.60
CA SER A 422 -4.69 5.60 0.17
C SER A 422 -3.94 4.33 -0.22
N LEU A 423 -4.29 3.17 0.34
CA LEU A 423 -3.73 1.86 -0.01
C LEU A 423 -4.05 1.44 -1.45
N ASP A 424 -5.31 1.60 -1.88
CA ASP A 424 -5.81 0.91 -3.07
C ASP A 424 -6.21 1.84 -4.23
N ILE A 425 -6.56 3.11 -3.96
CA ILE A 425 -7.12 4.01 -4.99
C ILE A 425 -6.18 4.24 -6.17
N ALA A 426 -4.87 4.33 -5.91
CA ALA A 426 -3.89 4.51 -6.98
C ALA A 426 -3.87 3.28 -7.92
N ALA A 427 -3.93 2.07 -7.37
CA ALA A 427 -4.00 0.85 -8.18
C ALA A 427 -5.33 0.76 -8.94
N ALA A 428 -6.43 1.14 -8.30
CA ALA A 428 -7.76 1.14 -8.92
C ALA A 428 -7.81 2.09 -10.12
N ASN A 429 -7.33 3.32 -9.95
CA ASN A 429 -7.34 4.34 -10.99
C ASN A 429 -6.42 4.00 -12.19
N VAL A 430 -5.30 3.30 -11.96
CA VAL A 430 -4.30 3.04 -13.01
C VAL A 430 -4.43 1.66 -13.65
N LYS A 431 -4.84 0.65 -12.88
CA LYS A 431 -4.87 -0.75 -13.31
C LYS A 431 -6.22 -1.44 -13.12
N GLY A 432 -7.24 -0.76 -12.58
CA GLY A 432 -8.58 -1.33 -12.42
C GLY A 432 -8.65 -2.45 -11.37
N ARG A 433 -7.75 -2.45 -10.39
CA ARG A 433 -7.66 -3.43 -9.30
C ARG A 433 -7.12 -2.79 -8.02
N GLY A 434 -7.29 -3.44 -6.86
CA GLY A 434 -6.59 -3.01 -5.64
C GLY A 434 -5.09 -3.34 -5.68
N MET A 435 -4.39 -3.00 -4.60
CA MET A 435 -2.96 -3.26 -4.46
C MET A 435 -2.66 -4.77 -4.39
N ASN A 436 -1.52 -5.16 -4.95
CA ASN A 436 -1.07 -6.56 -5.01
C ASN A 436 -0.59 -7.09 -3.65
N PHE A 437 0.30 -8.11 -3.66
CA PHE A 437 0.92 -8.67 -2.44
C PHE A 437 1.58 -7.63 -1.52
N HIS A 438 1.92 -6.45 -2.04
CA HIS A 438 2.48 -5.31 -1.30
C HIS A 438 1.64 -4.90 -0.08
N ARG A 439 0.31 -5.14 -0.10
CA ARG A 439 -0.55 -4.97 1.09
C ARG A 439 -0.08 -5.82 2.27
N LYS A 440 0.47 -7.01 2.00
CA LYS A 440 0.97 -7.96 3.00
C LYS A 440 2.28 -7.47 3.65
N LEU A 441 3.06 -6.64 2.95
CA LEU A 441 4.26 -6.02 3.51
C LEU A 441 3.87 -4.98 4.56
N ILE A 442 2.92 -4.09 4.23
CA ILE A 442 2.36 -3.12 5.18
C ILE A 442 1.72 -3.86 6.35
N TRP A 443 0.89 -4.88 6.08
CA TRP A 443 0.26 -5.68 7.11
C TRP A 443 1.29 -6.30 8.06
N ASN A 444 2.38 -6.87 7.54
CA ASN A 444 3.44 -7.46 8.36
C ASN A 444 4.11 -6.43 9.28
N ALA A 445 4.44 -5.26 8.74
CA ALA A 445 5.03 -4.18 9.54
C ALA A 445 4.05 -3.64 10.59
N LEU A 446 2.76 -3.54 10.26
CA LEU A 446 1.73 -3.12 11.21
C LEU A 446 1.46 -4.17 12.28
N ASP A 447 1.50 -5.47 11.96
CA ASP A 447 1.36 -6.52 12.97
C ASP A 447 2.44 -6.41 14.05
N THR A 448 3.71 -6.29 13.64
CA THR A 448 4.82 -6.10 14.57
C THR A 448 4.67 -4.79 15.37
N LEU A 449 4.38 -3.68 14.71
CA LEU A 449 4.20 -2.37 15.35
C LEU A 449 3.05 -2.37 16.37
N ILE A 450 1.90 -2.94 16.01
CA ILE A 450 0.71 -2.99 16.87
C ILE A 450 0.99 -3.87 18.08
N ASN A 451 1.68 -5.00 17.93
CA ASN A 451 2.00 -5.86 19.07
C ASN A 451 2.93 -5.15 20.06
N ALA A 452 3.94 -4.43 19.56
CA ALA A 452 4.84 -3.64 20.39
C ALA A 452 4.15 -2.49 21.13
N ASN A 453 3.07 -1.94 20.56
CA ASN A 453 2.38 -0.75 21.05
C ASN A 453 0.92 -1.01 21.46
N TYR A 454 0.57 -2.27 21.73
CA TYR A 454 -0.83 -2.70 21.85
C TYR A 454 -1.60 -1.94 22.94
N ALA A 455 -1.00 -1.80 24.12
CA ALA A 455 -1.64 -1.10 25.24
C ALA A 455 -1.95 0.37 24.90
N ALA A 456 -1.00 1.07 24.28
CA ALA A 456 -1.18 2.46 23.87
C ALA A 456 -2.25 2.59 22.75
N TYR A 457 -2.23 1.70 21.77
CA TYR A 457 -3.17 1.76 20.63
C TYR A 457 -4.59 1.34 21.03
N LYS A 458 -4.73 0.40 21.99
CA LYS A 458 -6.01 0.02 22.58
C LYS A 458 -6.67 1.20 23.28
N GLN A 459 -5.88 2.03 23.98
CA GLN A 459 -6.38 3.16 24.76
C GLN A 459 -6.64 4.43 23.94
N ASP A 460 -5.96 4.61 22.80
CA ASP A 460 -6.21 5.74 21.90
C ASP A 460 -7.31 5.41 20.88
N GLU A 461 -8.50 5.98 21.06
CA GLU A 461 -9.65 5.80 20.15
C GLU A 461 -9.32 6.12 18.68
N ARG A 462 -8.35 7.00 18.43
CA ARG A 462 -7.93 7.40 17.08
C ARG A 462 -7.04 6.35 16.41
N LEU A 463 -6.49 5.41 17.17
CA LEU A 463 -5.56 4.36 16.71
C LEU A 463 -6.09 2.95 16.90
N SER A 464 -7.07 2.73 17.78
CA SER A 464 -7.62 1.41 18.09
C SER A 464 -8.15 0.67 16.84
N TRP A 465 -8.60 1.41 15.82
CA TRP A 465 -9.02 0.85 14.54
C TRP A 465 -7.90 0.07 13.82
N LEU A 466 -6.61 0.37 14.06
CA LEU A 466 -5.48 -0.34 13.46
C LEU A 466 -5.44 -1.81 13.90
N ILE A 467 -5.80 -2.07 15.16
CA ILE A 467 -5.89 -3.44 15.71
C ILE A 467 -6.94 -4.22 14.93
N ASN A 468 -8.13 -3.66 14.78
CA ASN A 468 -9.22 -4.28 14.02
C ASN A 468 -8.85 -4.46 12.55
N TRP A 469 -8.29 -3.43 11.91
CA TRP A 469 -7.86 -3.49 10.53
C TRP A 469 -6.86 -4.60 10.30
N ARG A 470 -5.83 -4.73 11.16
CA ARG A 470 -4.86 -5.83 11.11
C ARG A 470 -5.56 -7.17 11.20
N ASP A 471 -6.43 -7.35 12.18
CA ASP A 471 -7.09 -8.63 12.42
C ASP A 471 -7.95 -9.03 11.21
N MET A 472 -8.76 -8.10 10.67
CA MET A 472 -9.63 -8.34 9.51
C MET A 472 -8.86 -8.55 8.19
N ASN A 473 -7.68 -7.94 8.06
CA ASN A 473 -6.83 -8.06 6.86
C ASN A 473 -5.74 -9.15 7.00
N CYS A 474 -5.82 -10.01 8.02
CA CYS A 474 -4.81 -11.03 8.30
C CYS A 474 -4.61 -11.99 7.11
N PRO A 475 -3.39 -12.09 6.54
CA PRO A 475 -3.08 -13.09 5.53
C PRO A 475 -3.28 -14.50 6.08
N HIS A 476 -3.81 -15.41 5.24
CA HIS A 476 -4.08 -16.79 5.67
C HIS A 476 -2.88 -17.47 6.38
N SER A 477 -1.67 -17.28 5.86
CA SER A 477 -0.44 -17.84 6.43
C SER A 477 -0.02 -17.24 7.78
N ARG A 478 -0.74 -16.26 8.30
CA ARG A 478 -0.45 -15.54 9.56
C ARG A 478 -1.55 -15.69 10.61
N VAL A 479 -2.62 -16.41 10.28
CA VAL A 479 -3.77 -16.62 11.16
C VAL A 479 -3.33 -17.34 12.43
N ASP A 480 -2.55 -18.42 12.31
CA ASP A 480 -2.15 -19.26 13.43
C ASP A 480 -1.32 -18.49 14.48
N SER A 481 -0.39 -17.64 14.03
CA SER A 481 0.37 -16.78 14.93
C SER A 481 -0.50 -15.69 15.55
N LEU A 482 -1.34 -15.03 14.74
CA LEU A 482 -2.10 -13.87 15.20
C LEU A 482 -3.20 -14.26 16.18
N ILE A 483 -3.93 -15.35 15.94
CA ILE A 483 -5.04 -15.75 16.81
C ILE A 483 -4.56 -16.03 18.23
N THR A 484 -3.38 -16.64 18.40
CA THR A 484 -2.76 -16.87 19.71
C THR A 484 -2.54 -15.55 20.46
N ILE A 485 -1.93 -14.57 19.79
CA ILE A 485 -1.68 -13.24 20.35
C ILE A 485 -3.01 -12.55 20.71
N ARG A 486 -4.00 -12.61 19.82
CA ARG A 486 -5.31 -11.97 20.04
C ARG A 486 -6.10 -12.61 21.16
N MET A 487 -6.02 -13.93 21.35
CA MET A 487 -6.68 -14.59 22.46
C MET A 487 -6.15 -14.08 23.79
N GLU A 488 -4.83 -13.98 23.96
CA GLU A 488 -4.22 -13.45 25.19
C GLU A 488 -4.59 -11.98 25.41
N GLN A 489 -4.44 -11.15 24.38
CA GLN A 489 -4.84 -9.75 24.42
C GLN A 489 -6.34 -9.54 24.73
N CYS A 490 -7.22 -10.45 24.30
CA CYS A 490 -8.63 -10.42 24.61
C CYS A 490 -8.93 -10.94 26.03
N LYS A 491 -8.17 -11.93 26.53
CA LYS A 491 -8.25 -12.37 27.93
C LYS A 491 -7.90 -11.23 28.88
N GLU A 492 -6.83 -10.49 28.59
CA GLU A 492 -6.44 -9.29 29.35
C GLU A 492 -7.58 -8.27 29.42
N GLN A 493 -8.24 -7.97 28.29
CA GLN A 493 -9.42 -7.09 28.27
C GLN A 493 -10.55 -7.58 29.18
N PHE A 494 -10.79 -8.89 29.25
CA PHE A 494 -11.77 -9.45 30.18
C PHE A 494 -11.33 -9.36 31.64
N TYR A 495 -10.02 -9.48 31.91
CA TYR A 495 -9.50 -9.32 33.26
C TYR A 495 -9.60 -7.88 33.76
N ASP A 496 -9.49 -6.90 32.86
CA ASP A 496 -9.66 -5.46 33.12
C ASP A 496 -11.12 -5.04 33.44
N LEU A 497 -12.12 -5.89 33.19
CA LEU A 497 -13.52 -5.55 33.42
C LEU A 497 -13.84 -5.34 34.91
N SER A 498 -14.74 -4.38 35.17
CA SER A 498 -15.21 -4.06 36.52
C SER A 498 -15.97 -5.21 37.18
N THR A 499 -16.08 -5.17 38.51
CA THR A 499 -16.83 -6.16 39.32
C THR A 499 -18.32 -6.25 38.97
N ASN A 500 -18.89 -5.23 38.34
CA ASN A 500 -20.30 -5.23 37.92
C ASN A 500 -20.52 -5.99 36.60
N GLN A 501 -19.44 -6.35 35.88
CA GLN A 501 -19.49 -7.02 34.58
C GLN A 501 -19.09 -8.51 34.67
N GLN A 502 -19.22 -9.14 35.85
CA GLN A 502 -18.77 -10.53 36.07
C GLN A 502 -19.46 -11.55 35.17
N LYS A 503 -20.73 -11.36 34.82
CA LYS A 503 -21.44 -12.24 33.86
C LYS A 503 -20.82 -12.17 32.47
N LEU A 504 -20.52 -10.96 31.99
CA LEU A 504 -19.85 -10.71 30.72
C LEU A 504 -18.45 -11.32 30.72
N LYS A 505 -17.67 -11.08 31.79
CA LYS A 505 -16.33 -11.66 31.99
C LYS A 505 -16.35 -13.19 31.93
N LYS A 506 -17.24 -13.84 32.70
CA LYS A 506 -17.37 -15.30 32.73
C LYS A 506 -17.76 -15.86 31.37
N SER A 507 -18.73 -15.25 30.70
CA SER A 507 -19.18 -15.67 29.36
C SER A 507 -18.06 -15.53 28.33
N GLY A 508 -17.33 -14.42 28.38
CA GLY A 508 -16.22 -14.11 27.48
C GLY A 508 -15.02 -15.03 27.65
N LEU A 509 -14.58 -15.29 28.88
CA LEU A 509 -13.48 -16.23 29.14
C LEU A 509 -13.84 -17.66 28.70
N LYS A 510 -15.07 -18.11 28.99
CA LYS A 510 -15.58 -19.40 28.50
C LYS A 510 -15.57 -19.47 26.96
N LEU A 511 -15.95 -18.39 26.28
CA LEU A 511 -15.89 -18.30 24.82
C LEU A 511 -14.45 -18.43 24.32
N LEU A 512 -13.50 -17.72 24.93
CA LEU A 512 -12.08 -17.81 24.54
C LEU A 512 -11.49 -19.20 24.78
N ASP A 513 -11.84 -19.88 25.88
CA ASP A 513 -11.39 -21.25 26.15
C ASP A 513 -11.90 -22.24 25.09
N GLN A 514 -13.14 -22.08 24.63
CA GLN A 514 -13.71 -22.90 23.56
C GLN A 514 -13.04 -22.63 22.20
N ILE A 515 -12.69 -21.37 21.92
CA ILE A 515 -11.93 -21.01 20.72
C ILE A 515 -10.53 -21.63 20.77
N ASP A 516 -9.83 -21.50 21.90
CA ASP A 516 -8.48 -22.05 22.09
C ASP A 516 -8.47 -23.58 21.92
N HIS A 517 -9.46 -24.28 22.47
CA HIS A 517 -9.62 -25.72 22.26
C HIS A 517 -9.78 -26.08 20.77
N GLN A 518 -10.69 -25.43 20.05
CA GLN A 518 -10.87 -25.67 18.61
C GLN A 518 -9.65 -25.27 17.77
N PHE A 519 -8.96 -24.20 18.14
CA PHE A 519 -7.72 -23.76 17.52
C PHE A 519 -6.65 -24.85 17.63
N LYS A 520 -6.40 -25.35 18.85
CA LYS A 520 -5.40 -26.41 19.14
C LYS A 520 -5.70 -27.72 18.41
N GLU A 521 -6.98 -28.07 18.24
CA GLU A 521 -7.38 -29.26 17.49
C GLU A 521 -7.19 -29.15 15.97
N LYS A 522 -6.85 -27.96 15.45
CA LYS A 522 -6.64 -27.67 14.02
C LYS A 522 -7.87 -27.98 13.15
N VAL A 523 -9.07 -27.72 13.68
CA VAL A 523 -10.32 -27.80 12.89
C VAL A 523 -10.30 -26.79 11.74
N ASN A 524 -11.01 -27.06 10.66
CA ASN A 524 -11.17 -26.09 9.58
C ASN A 524 -11.91 -24.82 10.08
N GLY A 525 -11.59 -23.67 9.50
CA GLY A 525 -12.22 -22.39 9.86
C GLY A 525 -11.45 -21.53 10.87
N GLN A 526 -10.13 -21.70 10.98
CA GLN A 526 -9.27 -20.88 11.85
C GLN A 526 -9.41 -19.37 11.59
N ARG A 527 -9.63 -18.98 10.33
CA ARG A 527 -9.92 -17.59 9.94
C ARG A 527 -11.20 -17.04 10.57
N LEU A 528 -12.23 -17.87 10.68
CA LEU A 528 -13.47 -17.49 11.36
C LEU A 528 -13.25 -17.39 12.86
N LEU A 529 -12.44 -18.28 13.45
CA LEU A 529 -12.09 -18.19 14.87
C LEU A 529 -11.34 -16.88 15.18
N LEU A 530 -10.37 -16.49 14.35
CA LEU A 530 -9.70 -15.19 14.47
C LEU A 530 -10.71 -14.03 14.39
N GLU A 531 -11.66 -14.10 13.45
CA GLU A 531 -12.71 -13.08 13.34
C GLU A 531 -13.58 -12.99 14.59
N VAL A 532 -13.95 -14.14 15.19
CA VAL A 532 -14.70 -14.17 16.45
C VAL A 532 -13.91 -13.49 17.56
N VAL A 533 -12.62 -13.81 17.74
CA VAL A 533 -11.78 -13.17 18.76
C VAL A 533 -11.68 -11.67 18.52
N ALA A 534 -11.42 -11.24 17.28
CA ALA A 534 -11.28 -9.85 16.92
C ALA A 534 -12.57 -9.04 17.18
N ARG A 535 -13.74 -9.57 16.77
CA ARG A 535 -15.02 -8.90 17.01
C ARG A 535 -15.44 -8.94 18.48
N THR A 536 -15.12 -10.01 19.21
CA THR A 536 -15.34 -10.07 20.67
C THR A 536 -14.55 -8.96 21.36
N SER A 537 -13.28 -8.80 21.01
CA SER A 537 -12.43 -7.73 21.54
C SER A 537 -12.94 -6.33 21.16
N GLN A 538 -13.41 -6.14 19.93
CA GLN A 538 -14.01 -4.87 19.49
C GLN A 538 -15.27 -4.52 20.30
N LEU A 539 -16.14 -5.50 20.53
CA LEU A 539 -17.36 -5.35 21.32
C LEU A 539 -17.11 -5.02 22.79
N LEU A 540 -15.91 -5.31 23.32
CA LEU A 540 -15.48 -4.86 24.65
C LEU A 540 -14.90 -3.45 24.65
N SER A 541 -14.29 -3.05 23.54
CA SER A 541 -13.53 -1.79 23.44
C SER A 541 -14.37 -0.62 22.94
N THR A 542 -15.53 -0.89 22.35
CA THR A 542 -16.42 0.12 21.78
C THR A 542 -17.87 -0.19 22.13
N ASN A 543 -18.70 0.86 22.26
CA ASN A 543 -20.12 0.68 22.48
C ASN A 543 -20.74 -0.13 21.31
N PRO A 544 -21.40 -1.27 21.58
CA PRO A 544 -22.00 -2.08 20.53
C PRO A 544 -23.08 -1.30 19.77
N THR A 545 -23.09 -1.42 18.46
CA THR A 545 -24.18 -0.95 17.60
C THR A 545 -25.08 -2.12 17.24
N GLU A 546 -26.32 -1.86 16.84
CA GLU A 546 -27.23 -2.92 16.36
C GLU A 546 -26.62 -3.70 15.20
N GLU A 547 -25.92 -3.01 14.29
CA GLU A 547 -25.21 -3.61 13.18
C GLU A 547 -24.06 -4.50 13.65
N SER A 548 -23.21 -4.03 14.57
CA SER A 548 -22.07 -4.84 15.05
C SER A 548 -22.53 -6.09 15.82
N ILE A 549 -23.63 -6.00 16.58
CA ILE A 549 -24.28 -7.14 17.22
C ILE A 549 -24.87 -8.11 16.19
N LYS A 550 -25.55 -7.59 15.15
CA LYS A 550 -26.10 -8.43 14.07
C LYS A 550 -25.00 -9.18 13.33
N GLU A 551 -23.92 -8.50 12.96
CA GLU A 551 -22.77 -9.12 12.30
C GLU A 551 -22.11 -10.17 13.20
N TYR A 552 -21.97 -9.88 14.49
CA TYR A 552 -21.43 -10.83 15.46
C TYR A 552 -22.32 -12.08 15.56
N ASN A 553 -23.64 -11.91 15.66
CA ASN A 553 -24.59 -13.05 15.66
C ASN A 553 -24.56 -13.86 14.35
N ASN A 554 -24.34 -13.21 13.21
CA ASN A 554 -24.17 -13.90 11.94
C ASN A 554 -22.93 -14.82 11.94
N LEU A 555 -21.88 -14.48 12.71
CA LEU A 555 -20.73 -15.37 12.86
C LEU A 555 -21.12 -16.72 13.48
N ALA A 556 -22.02 -16.76 14.47
CA ALA A 556 -22.50 -18.03 15.01
C ALA A 556 -23.16 -18.89 13.92
N THR A 557 -23.88 -18.26 12.98
CA THR A 557 -24.50 -18.98 11.86
C THR A 557 -23.43 -19.51 10.89
N GLU A 558 -22.39 -18.72 10.60
CA GLU A 558 -21.29 -19.15 9.71
C GLU A 558 -20.38 -20.21 10.32
N LEU A 559 -20.25 -20.24 11.65
CA LEU A 559 -19.49 -21.26 12.37
C LEU A 559 -20.22 -22.60 12.36
N ARG A 560 -21.55 -22.60 12.24
CA ARG A 560 -22.38 -23.81 12.32
C ARG A 560 -22.04 -24.78 11.20
N ILE A 561 -21.79 -26.03 11.56
CA ILE A 561 -21.53 -27.11 10.61
C ILE A 561 -22.85 -27.80 10.29
N ASN A 562 -23.26 -27.69 9.04
CA ASN A 562 -24.42 -28.43 8.52
C ASN A 562 -23.94 -29.78 7.99
N TYR A 563 -24.63 -30.85 8.37
CA TYR A 563 -24.31 -32.24 7.97
C TYR A 563 -22.87 -32.69 8.33
N PRO A 564 -22.54 -32.83 9.62
CA PRO A 564 -21.19 -33.18 10.08
C PRO A 564 -20.58 -34.44 9.44
N ILE A 565 -21.42 -35.48 9.23
CA ILE A 565 -21.02 -36.74 8.61
C ILE A 565 -20.47 -36.53 7.18
N LEU A 566 -21.06 -35.60 6.42
CA LEU A 566 -20.60 -35.30 5.06
C LEU A 566 -19.20 -34.68 5.07
N HIS A 567 -18.87 -33.87 6.08
CA HIS A 567 -17.53 -33.30 6.24
C HIS A 567 -16.50 -34.36 6.63
N ILE A 568 -16.87 -35.34 7.49
CA ILE A 568 -16.02 -36.50 7.80
C ILE A 568 -15.72 -37.28 6.53
N VAL A 569 -16.75 -37.65 5.77
CA VAL A 569 -16.60 -38.44 4.54
C VAL A 569 -15.80 -37.68 3.49
N ALA A 570 -16.12 -36.41 3.22
CA ALA A 570 -15.38 -35.59 2.27
C ALA A 570 -13.91 -35.41 2.67
N GLY A 571 -13.63 -35.19 3.96
CA GLY A 571 -12.26 -35.07 4.47
C GLY A 571 -11.46 -36.37 4.34
N LEU A 572 -12.08 -37.52 4.60
CA LEU A 572 -11.46 -38.83 4.36
C LEU A 572 -11.18 -39.06 2.87
N MET A 573 -12.09 -38.67 1.97
CA MET A 573 -11.87 -38.76 0.53
C MET A 573 -10.75 -37.83 0.04
N GLU A 574 -10.69 -36.58 0.51
CA GLU A 574 -9.59 -35.65 0.18
C GLU A 574 -8.24 -36.17 0.70
N THR A 575 -8.22 -36.74 1.91
CA THR A 575 -7.01 -37.37 2.48
C THR A 575 -6.56 -38.55 1.65
N LEU A 576 -7.49 -39.44 1.27
CA LEU A 576 -7.22 -40.61 0.43
C LEU A 576 -6.68 -40.20 -0.95
N LEU A 577 -7.31 -39.21 -1.58
CA LEU A 577 -6.85 -38.64 -2.85
C LEU A 577 -5.44 -38.05 -2.71
N GLY A 578 -5.18 -37.32 -1.63
CA GLY A 578 -3.86 -36.80 -1.30
C GLY A 578 -2.81 -37.90 -1.15
N LEU A 579 -3.13 -39.00 -0.46
CA LEU A 579 -2.23 -40.16 -0.28
C LEU A 579 -1.95 -40.89 -1.60
N ILE A 580 -2.97 -41.10 -2.44
CA ILE A 580 -2.82 -41.70 -3.78
C ILE A 580 -1.88 -40.86 -4.65
N LEU A 581 -2.01 -39.53 -4.58
CA LEU A 581 -1.18 -38.60 -5.35
C LEU A 581 0.18 -38.33 -4.71
N TYR A 582 0.47 -38.80 -3.49
CA TYR A 582 1.67 -38.45 -2.74
C TYR A 582 2.97 -38.97 -3.37
N ILE A 583 2.97 -40.24 -3.76
CA ILE A 583 4.11 -40.90 -4.41
C ILE A 583 4.38 -40.30 -5.81
N PRO A 584 3.39 -40.17 -6.73
CA PRO A 584 3.66 -39.65 -8.07
C PRO A 584 3.95 -38.14 -8.10
N THR A 585 3.54 -37.38 -7.09
CA THR A 585 3.76 -35.92 -7.06
C THR A 585 4.97 -35.49 -6.25
N LEU A 586 5.85 -36.40 -5.81
CA LEU A 586 7.02 -36.06 -4.98
C LEU A 586 6.63 -35.21 -3.75
N SER A 587 5.62 -35.68 -3.00
CA SER A 587 5.13 -35.05 -1.76
C SER A 587 4.37 -33.72 -1.93
N TYR A 588 4.14 -33.24 -3.15
CA TYR A 588 3.37 -32.01 -3.39
C TYR A 588 1.88 -32.14 -3.00
N SER A 589 1.34 -33.35 -2.87
CA SER A 589 -0.03 -33.59 -2.40
C SER A 589 -0.21 -33.47 -0.87
N ASN A 590 0.84 -33.19 -0.09
CA ASN A 590 0.76 -33.07 1.38
C ASN A 590 -0.26 -32.00 1.84
N GLY A 591 -0.46 -30.95 1.03
CA GLY A 591 -1.49 -29.94 1.27
C GLY A 591 -2.91 -30.52 1.25
N LEU A 592 -3.21 -31.44 0.31
CA LEU A 592 -4.51 -32.12 0.22
C LEU A 592 -4.75 -33.05 1.41
N ILE A 593 -3.71 -33.75 1.86
CA ILE A 593 -3.77 -34.62 3.04
C ILE A 593 -4.12 -33.79 4.29
N THR A 594 -3.41 -32.67 4.50
CA THR A 594 -3.63 -31.79 5.65
C THR A 594 -5.02 -31.16 5.63
N GLN A 595 -5.47 -30.74 4.44
CA GLN A 595 -6.81 -30.18 4.24
C GLN A 595 -7.90 -31.23 4.54
N GLY A 596 -7.76 -32.44 4.01
CA GLY A 596 -8.70 -33.54 4.23
C GLY A 596 -8.81 -33.92 5.70
N ILE A 597 -7.69 -34.02 6.43
CA ILE A 597 -7.68 -34.28 7.88
C ILE A 597 -8.40 -33.16 8.63
N SER A 598 -8.13 -31.89 8.31
CA SER A 598 -8.77 -30.75 8.95
C SER A 598 -10.28 -30.71 8.70
N LEU A 599 -10.71 -31.03 7.47
CA LEU A 599 -12.13 -31.12 7.10
C LEU A 599 -12.84 -32.26 7.83
N ALA A 600 -12.20 -33.42 7.96
CA ALA A 600 -12.75 -34.54 8.71
C ALA A 600 -12.88 -34.22 10.20
N LYS A 601 -11.85 -33.59 10.79
CA LYS A 601 -11.89 -33.10 12.17
C LYS A 601 -13.03 -32.10 12.39
N THR A 602 -13.30 -31.20 11.44
CA THR A 602 -14.44 -30.28 11.54
C THR A 602 -15.75 -31.04 11.71
N GLY A 603 -16.00 -32.08 10.93
CA GLY A 603 -17.19 -32.92 11.11
C GLY A 603 -17.21 -33.66 12.45
N PHE A 604 -16.07 -34.13 12.94
CA PHE A 604 -15.95 -34.77 14.25
C PHE A 604 -16.26 -33.82 15.41
N PHE A 605 -15.73 -32.59 15.38
CA PHE A 605 -15.91 -31.57 16.42
C PHE A 605 -17.16 -30.68 16.24
N ALA A 606 -18.21 -31.21 15.60
CA ALA A 606 -19.41 -30.43 15.30
C ALA A 606 -20.22 -30.04 16.55
N THR A 607 -20.18 -30.86 17.60
CA THR A 607 -20.86 -30.59 18.88
C THR A 607 -20.18 -29.44 19.62
N GLU A 608 -18.86 -29.45 19.67
CA GLU A 608 -18.02 -28.39 20.24
C GLU A 608 -18.22 -27.08 19.47
N ARG A 609 -18.38 -27.17 18.14
CA ARG A 609 -18.74 -26.02 17.31
C ARG A 609 -20.12 -25.46 17.64
N ALA A 610 -21.13 -26.30 17.88
CA ALA A 610 -22.46 -25.85 18.30
C ALA A 610 -22.43 -25.19 19.70
N SER A 611 -21.60 -25.72 20.60
CA SER A 611 -21.34 -25.11 21.91
C SER A 611 -20.70 -23.72 21.77
N LEU A 612 -19.70 -23.58 20.88
CA LEU A 612 -19.08 -22.29 20.56
C LEU A 612 -20.11 -21.28 20.02
N CYS A 613 -20.98 -21.70 19.10
CA CYS A 613 -22.06 -20.84 18.58
C CYS A 613 -22.98 -20.35 19.71
N SER A 614 -23.31 -21.23 20.65
CA SER A 614 -24.15 -20.89 21.80
C SER A 614 -23.46 -19.91 22.75
N ALA A 615 -22.16 -20.10 23.02
CA ALA A 615 -21.36 -19.17 23.82
C ALA A 615 -21.24 -17.78 23.17
N LEU A 616 -21.13 -17.73 21.84
CA LEU A 616 -21.10 -16.47 21.07
C LEU A 616 -22.42 -15.70 21.24
N LEU A 617 -23.57 -16.37 21.06
CA LEU A 617 -24.88 -15.76 21.23
C LEU A 617 -25.14 -15.34 22.68
N GLU A 618 -24.68 -16.13 23.65
CA GLU A 618 -24.74 -15.79 25.08
C GLU A 618 -23.94 -14.52 25.39
N PHE A 619 -22.68 -14.44 24.92
CA PHE A 619 -21.84 -13.25 25.05
C PHE A 619 -22.51 -12.01 24.46
N SER A 620 -23.04 -12.13 23.23
CA SER A 620 -23.72 -11.03 22.56
C SER A 620 -24.89 -10.48 23.37
N LYS A 621 -25.69 -11.35 24.01
CA LYS A 621 -26.83 -10.93 24.84
C LYS A 621 -26.36 -10.12 26.05
N TYR A 622 -25.36 -10.60 26.78
CA TYR A 622 -24.85 -9.87 27.95
C TYR A 622 -24.25 -8.52 27.57
N ASN A 623 -23.59 -8.43 26.42
CA ASN A 623 -22.98 -7.19 25.96
C ASN A 623 -24.00 -6.18 25.40
N SER A 624 -25.07 -6.67 24.77
CA SER A 624 -26.19 -5.82 24.30
C SER A 624 -27.04 -5.27 25.44
N SER A 625 -26.92 -5.87 26.63
CA SER A 625 -27.69 -5.51 27.83
C SER A 625 -26.92 -4.53 28.74
N GLY A 626 -26.04 -3.70 28.18
CA GLY A 626 -25.15 -2.79 28.94
C GLY A 626 -25.86 -1.99 30.04
N PRO A 627 -25.14 -1.55 31.09
CA PRO A 627 -25.74 -1.01 32.30
C PRO A 627 -26.65 0.18 31.98
N VAL A 628 -27.84 0.19 32.58
CA VAL A 628 -28.65 1.39 32.68
C VAL A 628 -27.88 2.37 33.58
N ALA A 629 -27.35 3.43 32.97
CA ALA A 629 -26.71 4.60 33.56
C ALA A 629 -25.35 4.41 34.26
#